data_AF-A0A957YU32-F1
#
_entry.id   AF-A0A957YU32-F1
#
_cell.length_a   1.000
_cell.length_b   1.000
_cell.length_c   1.000
_cell.angle_alpha   90.00
_cell.angle_beta   90.00
_cell.angle_gamma   90.00
#
_symmetry.space_group_name_H-M   'P 1'
#
loop_
_entity.id
_entity.type
_entity.pdbx_description
1 polymer ?
#
loop_
_entity_poly.entity_id
_entity_poly.type
_entity_poly.pdbx_seq_one_letter_code
_entity_poly.pdbx_strand_id
1 'polypeptide(L)'
;EIEELQRTCHARGHSLVMVGVDDVLGGAIELQPTLRPEAKDVIADLHGRGFTLAIISGDQEEPTRRLAEELGIDQYFANTLPENKATLVEKLQAEGRSVCFVGDGINDSIALKKANVSISLRGSTTVATDTAQIVLMDQSLSKLAQLFTLAQKFDKNLKVGFASAIIPGVINIGGIFLFHWGIYTSMLIYNLSLLNNLGIAMLPLLSAEKDSDQQSVISDQ
;
A
#
# COMPACT_ATOMS: atom_id res chain seq x y z
N GLU A 1 18.48 41.01 1.60
CA GLU A 1 18.61 40.20 0.37
C GLU A 1 18.81 38.71 0.68
N ILE A 2 19.88 38.29 1.35
CA ILE A 2 20.10 36.87 1.71
C ILE A 2 18.99 36.30 2.61
N GLU A 3 18.57 37.03 3.66
CA GLU A 3 17.47 36.58 4.53
C GLU A 3 16.14 36.43 3.77
N GLU A 4 15.93 37.25 2.74
CA GLU A 4 14.73 37.22 1.90
C GLU A 4 14.77 36.05 0.92
N LEU A 5 15.96 35.75 0.34
CA LEU A 5 16.20 34.55 -0.44
C LEU A 5 15.98 33.30 0.40
N GLN A 6 16.53 33.27 1.61
CA GLN A 6 16.40 32.16 2.54
C GLN A 6 14.94 31.95 2.95
N ARG A 7 14.19 33.02 3.26
CA ARG A 7 12.74 32.93 3.52
C ARG A 7 11.97 32.40 2.32
N THR A 8 12.31 32.83 1.10
CA THR A 8 11.62 32.41 -0.12
C THR A 8 11.89 30.93 -0.43
N CYS A 9 13.14 30.47 -0.33
CA CYS A 9 13.50 29.06 -0.49
C CYS A 9 12.80 28.20 0.56
N HIS A 10 12.81 28.62 1.84
CA HIS A 10 12.11 27.89 2.90
C HIS A 10 10.59 27.82 2.67
N ALA A 11 9.97 28.93 2.26
CA ALA A 11 8.54 28.97 1.92
C ALA A 11 8.20 28.08 0.73
N ARG A 12 9.17 27.82 -0.17
CA ARG A 12 9.08 26.87 -1.28
C ARG A 12 9.33 25.41 -0.89
N GLY A 13 9.80 25.15 0.34
CA GLY A 13 10.24 23.82 0.76
C GLY A 13 11.59 23.42 0.17
N HIS A 14 12.36 24.37 -0.33
CA HIS A 14 13.69 24.16 -0.86
C HIS A 14 14.73 24.36 0.24
N SER A 15 15.87 23.70 0.12
CA SER A 15 17.01 23.85 1.03
C SER A 15 18.02 24.80 0.42
N LEU A 16 18.37 25.87 1.13
CA LEU A 16 19.40 26.82 0.69
C LEU A 16 20.72 26.51 1.40
N VAL A 17 21.76 26.17 0.65
CA VAL A 17 23.11 25.93 1.15
C VAL A 17 23.97 27.14 0.82
N MET A 18 24.45 27.84 1.85
CA MET A 18 25.34 28.98 1.70
C MET A 18 26.78 28.50 1.53
N VAL A 19 27.52 29.05 0.57
CA VAL A 19 28.90 28.66 0.26
C VAL A 19 29.84 29.80 0.63
N GLY A 20 30.71 29.58 1.60
CA GLY A 20 31.78 30.50 1.98
C GLY A 20 33.14 30.04 1.43
N VAL A 21 33.95 30.99 0.96
CA VAL A 21 35.35 30.79 0.56
C VAL A 21 36.17 31.87 1.26
N ASP A 22 37.21 31.47 2.00
CA ASP A 22 38.10 32.39 2.75
C ASP A 22 37.35 33.38 3.65
N ASP A 23 36.39 32.89 4.45
CA ASP A 23 35.48 33.68 5.32
C ASP A 23 34.59 34.72 4.60
N VAL A 24 34.56 34.70 3.27
CA VAL A 24 33.67 35.52 2.44
C VAL A 24 32.55 34.65 1.90
N LEU A 25 31.31 35.14 1.94
CA LEU A 25 30.20 34.49 1.28
C LEU A 25 30.40 34.53 -0.25
N GLY A 26 30.69 33.37 -0.84
CA GLY A 26 30.91 33.21 -2.28
C GLY A 26 29.63 32.99 -3.08
N GLY A 27 28.54 32.54 -2.45
CA GLY A 27 27.23 32.36 -3.08
C GLY A 27 26.30 31.42 -2.32
N ALA A 28 25.24 30.96 -2.99
CA ALA A 28 24.29 30.00 -2.44
C ALA A 28 23.84 28.97 -3.50
N ILE A 29 23.54 27.76 -3.05
CA ILE A 29 23.02 26.66 -3.85
C ILE A 29 21.61 26.33 -3.33
N GLU A 30 20.62 26.41 -4.20
CA GLU A 30 19.25 25.99 -3.89
C GLU A 30 19.05 24.53 -4.29
N LEU A 31 18.59 23.71 -3.34
CA LEU A 31 18.28 22.30 -3.52
C LEU A 31 16.76 22.12 -3.47
N GLN A 32 16.19 21.64 -4.58
CA GLN A 32 14.77 21.35 -4.69
C GLN A 32 14.51 19.86 -4.44
N PRO A 33 13.54 19.50 -3.57
CA PRO A 33 13.11 18.11 -3.44
C PRO A 33 12.44 17.64 -4.74
N THR A 34 12.84 16.48 -5.24
CA THR A 34 12.25 15.87 -6.44
C THR A 34 11.23 14.81 -6.07
N LEU A 35 10.06 14.87 -6.69
CA LEU A 35 9.06 13.83 -6.56
C LEU A 35 9.45 12.58 -7.32
N ARG A 36 9.10 11.43 -6.73
CA ARG A 36 9.18 10.14 -7.42
C ARG A 36 8.26 10.17 -8.64
N PRO A 37 8.75 9.87 -9.85
CA PRO A 37 7.95 9.95 -11.08
C PRO A 37 6.65 9.15 -11.00
N GLU A 38 6.70 7.98 -10.35
CA GLU A 38 5.54 7.09 -10.21
C GLU A 38 4.52 7.52 -9.15
N ALA A 39 4.84 8.51 -8.30
CA ALA A 39 4.02 8.82 -7.13
C ALA A 39 2.58 9.25 -7.51
N LYS A 40 2.45 10.09 -8.55
CA LYS A 40 1.13 10.57 -9.01
C LYS A 40 0.25 9.41 -9.48
N ASP A 41 0.81 8.50 -10.28
CA ASP A 41 0.09 7.36 -10.82
C ASP A 41 -0.33 6.37 -9.72
N VAL A 42 0.56 6.11 -8.75
CA VAL A 42 0.27 5.24 -7.60
C VAL A 42 -0.84 5.83 -6.73
N ILE A 43 -0.78 7.14 -6.44
CA ILE A 43 -1.81 7.83 -5.64
C ILE A 43 -3.15 7.79 -6.38
N ALA A 44 -3.16 8.03 -7.70
CA ALA A 44 -4.37 7.94 -8.50
C ALA A 44 -4.98 6.52 -8.54
N ASP A 45 -4.16 5.47 -8.67
CA ASP A 45 -4.63 4.07 -8.60
C ASP A 45 -5.23 3.74 -7.23
N LEU A 46 -4.59 4.14 -6.14
CA LEU A 46 -5.10 3.93 -4.79
C LEU A 46 -6.41 4.70 -4.55
N HIS A 47 -6.51 5.94 -5.01
CA HIS A 47 -7.74 6.70 -4.92
C HIS A 47 -8.86 6.04 -5.77
N GLY A 48 -8.54 5.57 -6.97
CA GLY A 48 -9.47 4.83 -7.84
C GLY A 48 -10.01 3.52 -7.22
N ARG A 49 -9.27 2.93 -6.27
CA ARG A 49 -9.69 1.76 -5.48
C ARG A 49 -10.58 2.13 -4.28
N GLY A 50 -10.80 3.42 -4.01
CA GLY A 50 -11.61 3.91 -2.90
C GLY A 50 -10.86 4.10 -1.58
N PHE A 51 -9.52 4.14 -1.59
CA PHE A 51 -8.77 4.51 -0.39
C PHE A 51 -8.83 6.02 -0.15
N THR A 52 -9.05 6.42 1.11
CA THR A 52 -8.75 7.79 1.55
C THR A 52 -7.26 7.87 1.89
N LEU A 53 -6.56 8.81 1.27
CA LEU A 53 -5.12 8.94 1.39
C LEU A 53 -4.76 10.14 2.29
N ALA A 54 -3.77 9.93 3.15
CA ALA A 54 -3.22 10.98 3.99
C ALA A 54 -1.70 10.97 3.90
N ILE A 55 -1.09 12.16 3.83
CA ILE A 55 0.36 12.33 3.97
C ILE A 55 0.71 12.84 5.36
N ILE A 56 1.75 12.28 5.97
CA ILE A 56 2.22 12.66 7.30
C ILE A 56 3.70 13.02 7.18
N SER A 57 4.02 14.30 7.34
CA SER A 57 5.38 14.82 7.22
C SER A 57 5.84 15.53 8.49
N GLY A 58 7.14 15.44 8.75
CA GLY A 58 7.83 16.28 9.74
C GLY A 58 8.14 17.68 9.20
N ASP A 59 7.99 17.89 7.89
CA ASP A 59 8.21 19.20 7.25
C ASP A 59 7.12 20.20 7.61
N GLN A 60 7.36 21.47 7.25
CA GLN A 60 6.43 22.55 7.50
C GLN A 60 5.11 22.40 6.73
N GLU A 61 4.11 23.17 7.17
CA GLU A 61 2.75 23.19 6.65
C GLU A 61 2.72 23.48 5.14
N GLU A 62 3.36 24.56 4.70
CA GLU A 62 3.31 25.02 3.30
C GLU A 62 3.88 23.99 2.30
N PRO A 63 5.10 23.45 2.47
CA PRO A 63 5.62 22.40 1.59
C PRO A 63 4.74 21.14 1.57
N THR A 64 4.28 20.71 2.75
CA THR A 64 3.46 19.49 2.87
C THR A 64 2.11 19.67 2.19
N ARG A 65 1.47 20.84 2.35
CA ARG A 65 0.20 21.16 1.69
C ARG A 65 0.36 21.17 0.17
N ARG A 66 1.39 21.84 -0.36
CA ARG A 66 1.63 21.85 -1.82
C ARG A 66 1.88 20.46 -2.37
N LEU A 67 2.61 19.62 -1.63
CA LEU A 67 2.84 18.24 -2.00
C LEU A 67 1.53 17.45 -2.06
N ALA A 68 0.67 17.60 -1.05
CA ALA A 68 -0.64 16.95 -1.01
C ALA A 68 -1.54 17.42 -2.17
N GLU A 69 -1.56 18.73 -2.46
CA GLU A 69 -2.30 19.32 -3.58
C GLU A 69 -1.78 18.81 -4.94
N GLU A 70 -0.45 18.77 -5.12
CA GLU A 70 0.17 18.32 -6.37
C GLU A 70 -0.07 16.82 -6.65
N LEU A 71 -0.15 16.00 -5.60
CA LEU A 71 -0.41 14.57 -5.70
C LEU A 71 -1.90 14.22 -5.66
N GLY A 72 -2.78 15.15 -5.29
CA GLY A 72 -4.22 14.89 -5.14
C GLY A 72 -4.56 14.04 -3.90
N ILE A 73 -3.85 14.25 -2.79
CA ILE A 73 -4.06 13.55 -1.52
C ILE A 73 -5.15 14.26 -0.70
N ASP A 74 -6.05 13.49 -0.07
CA ASP A 74 -7.23 14.02 0.61
C ASP A 74 -6.92 14.79 1.90
N GLN A 75 -5.91 14.34 2.64
CA GLN A 75 -5.55 14.89 3.94
C GLN A 75 -4.04 15.01 4.09
N TYR A 76 -3.58 16.00 4.84
CA TYR A 76 -2.17 16.16 5.14
C TYR A 76 -1.96 16.57 6.59
N PHE A 77 -0.85 16.11 7.16
CA PHE A 77 -0.43 16.41 8.52
C PHE A 77 1.04 16.83 8.46
N ALA A 78 1.31 18.09 8.76
CA ALA A 78 2.65 18.65 8.74
C ALA A 78 3.20 18.82 10.17
N ASN A 79 4.48 19.18 10.29
CA ASN A 79 5.20 19.40 11.55
C ASN A 79 5.02 18.25 12.56
N THR A 80 4.88 17.01 12.07
CA THR A 80 4.52 15.88 12.90
C THR A 80 5.76 15.19 13.45
N LEU A 81 5.90 15.19 14.77
CA LEU A 81 6.94 14.43 15.48
C LEU A 81 6.70 12.90 15.36
N PRO A 82 7.75 12.07 15.44
CA PRO A 82 7.63 10.61 15.37
C PRO A 82 6.56 10.02 16.30
N GLU A 83 6.48 10.50 17.55
CA GLU A 83 5.51 10.04 18.55
C GLU A 83 4.07 10.36 18.13
N ASN A 84 3.87 11.53 17.53
CA ASN A 84 2.56 12.01 17.10
C ASN A 84 2.02 11.24 15.89
N LYS A 85 2.89 10.65 15.06
CA LYS A 85 2.46 9.81 13.92
C LYS A 85 1.65 8.60 14.41
N ALA A 86 2.09 7.96 15.50
CA ALA A 86 1.38 6.81 16.06
C ALA A 86 0.02 7.21 16.69
N THR A 87 -0.02 8.34 17.39
CA THR A 87 -1.27 8.89 17.93
C THR A 87 -2.28 9.21 16.82
N LEU A 88 -1.81 9.68 15.66
CA LEU A 88 -2.68 9.92 14.52
C LEU A 88 -3.28 8.61 13.97
N VAL A 89 -2.47 7.55 13.89
CA VAL A 89 -2.97 6.21 13.50
C VAL A 89 -4.02 5.73 14.49
N GLU A 90 -3.78 5.86 15.79
CA GLU A 90 -4.75 5.52 16.85
C GLU A 90 -6.06 6.29 16.71
N LYS A 91 -5.97 7.60 16.44
CA LYS A 91 -7.14 8.45 16.25
C LYS A 91 -7.99 7.98 15.06
N LEU A 92 -7.36 7.73 13.92
CA LEU A 92 -8.05 7.23 12.72
C LEU A 92 -8.69 5.86 12.96
N GLN A 93 -8.02 4.98 13.72
CA GLN A 93 -8.57 3.70 14.15
C GLN A 93 -9.77 3.85 15.09
N ALA A 94 -9.71 4.80 16.04
CA ALA A 94 -10.81 5.11 16.96
C ALA A 94 -12.04 5.68 16.24
N GLU A 95 -11.85 6.32 15.08
CA GLU A 95 -12.92 6.73 14.16
C GLU A 95 -13.52 5.56 13.35
N GLY A 96 -13.06 4.32 13.59
CA GLY A 96 -13.55 3.11 12.93
C GLY A 96 -12.89 2.82 11.58
N ARG A 97 -11.82 3.54 11.22
CA ARG A 97 -11.08 3.28 9.97
C ARG A 97 -10.07 2.15 10.17
N SER A 98 -9.87 1.32 9.13
CA SER A 98 -8.71 0.44 9.06
C SER A 98 -7.55 1.20 8.41
N VAL A 99 -6.42 1.28 9.10
CA VAL A 99 -5.28 2.11 8.68
C VAL A 99 -4.18 1.22 8.11
N CYS A 100 -3.81 1.50 6.86
CA CYS A 100 -2.58 1.01 6.24
C CYS A 100 -1.53 2.12 6.30
N PHE A 101 -0.41 1.90 6.98
CA PHE A 101 0.67 2.88 7.08
C PHE A 101 1.84 2.48 6.18
N VAL A 102 2.32 3.43 5.35
CA VAL A 102 3.48 3.24 4.47
C VAL A 102 4.59 4.19 4.90
N GLY A 103 5.78 3.66 5.19
CA GLY A 103 6.92 4.47 5.65
C GLY A 103 8.26 3.78 5.41
N ASP A 104 9.37 4.49 5.56
CA ASP A 104 10.69 4.03 5.15
C ASP A 104 11.69 3.84 6.31
N GLY A 105 11.30 4.18 7.55
CA GLY A 105 12.30 4.48 8.57
C GLY A 105 12.01 4.09 10.02
N ILE A 106 13.08 4.22 10.81
CA ILE A 106 13.12 4.17 12.27
C ILE A 106 12.10 5.13 12.89
N ASN A 107 11.96 6.32 12.31
CA ASN A 107 11.04 7.37 12.76
C ASN A 107 9.56 6.97 12.66
N ASP A 108 9.24 6.01 11.79
CA ASP A 108 7.87 5.54 11.57
C ASP A 108 7.58 4.22 12.29
N SER A 109 8.58 3.63 12.96
CA SER A 109 8.47 2.29 13.55
C SER A 109 7.29 2.13 14.52
N ILE A 110 6.99 3.16 15.33
CA ILE A 110 5.86 3.12 16.27
C ILE A 110 4.53 3.15 15.52
N ALA A 111 4.41 4.00 14.49
CA ALA A 111 3.22 4.08 13.66
C ALA A 111 3.01 2.79 12.84
N LEU A 112 4.09 2.21 12.31
CA LEU A 112 4.08 0.91 11.62
C LEU A 112 3.61 -0.23 12.53
N LYS A 113 3.98 -0.26 13.82
CA LYS A 113 3.47 -1.27 14.78
C LYS A 113 1.99 -1.10 15.08
N LYS A 114 1.50 0.14 15.06
CA LYS A 114 0.14 0.48 15.46
C LYS A 114 -0.88 0.27 14.35
N ALA A 115 -0.46 0.47 13.09
CA ALA A 115 -1.32 0.32 11.93
C ALA A 115 -1.92 -1.09 11.81
N ASN A 116 -3.09 -1.20 11.18
CA ASN A 116 -3.71 -2.50 10.90
C ASN A 116 -2.87 -3.29 9.90
N VAL A 117 -2.35 -2.57 8.90
CA VAL A 117 -1.38 -3.07 7.94
C VAL A 117 -0.21 -2.10 7.86
N SER A 118 1.01 -2.61 7.89
CA SER A 118 2.21 -1.79 7.77
C SER A 118 3.07 -2.24 6.60
N ILE A 119 3.41 -1.27 5.75
CA ILE A 119 4.22 -1.48 4.55
C ILE A 119 5.48 -0.63 4.68
N SER A 120 6.63 -1.27 4.58
CA SER A 120 7.91 -0.57 4.50
C SER A 120 8.48 -0.68 3.09
N LEU A 121 9.03 0.42 2.59
CA LEU A 121 9.91 0.42 1.42
C LEU A 121 11.33 0.09 1.91
N ARG A 122 12.06 -0.76 1.18
CA ARG A 122 13.44 -1.10 1.54
C ARG A 122 14.36 0.12 1.44
N GLY A 123 14.43 0.90 2.52
CA GLY A 123 15.35 2.01 2.71
C GLY A 123 16.68 1.59 3.34
N SER A 124 17.61 2.53 3.44
CA SER A 124 19.01 2.36 3.89
C SER A 124 19.20 1.93 5.36
N THR A 125 18.13 1.67 6.13
CA THR A 125 18.23 1.29 7.55
C THR A 125 17.45 0.01 7.88
N THR A 126 18.06 -0.87 8.66
CA THR A 126 17.59 -2.25 8.95
C THR A 126 16.45 -2.35 9.97
N VAL A 127 16.15 -1.28 10.70
CA VAL A 127 15.18 -1.31 11.81
C VAL A 127 13.72 -1.18 11.34
N ALA A 128 13.48 -0.46 10.23
CA ALA A 128 12.14 -0.32 9.66
C ALA A 128 11.63 -1.63 9.04
N THR A 129 12.54 -2.39 8.42
CA THR A 129 12.24 -3.72 7.83
C THR A 129 11.84 -4.76 8.86
N ASP A 130 12.34 -4.67 10.10
CA ASP A 130 12.03 -5.63 11.16
C ASP A 130 10.64 -5.40 11.78
N THR A 131 10.03 -4.25 11.52
CA THR A 131 8.80 -3.82 12.18
C THR A 131 7.56 -3.90 11.26
N ALA A 132 7.75 -3.77 9.95
CA ALA A 132 6.65 -3.81 9.00
C ALA A 132 6.19 -5.24 8.71
N GLN A 133 4.88 -5.41 8.50
CA GLN A 133 4.31 -6.69 8.09
C GLN A 133 4.65 -7.04 6.63
N ILE A 134 4.79 -6.02 5.79
CA ILE A 134 5.09 -6.14 4.37
C ILE A 134 6.31 -5.27 4.06
N VAL A 135 7.32 -5.85 3.42
CA VAL A 135 8.51 -5.13 2.98
C VAL A 135 8.60 -5.19 1.46
N LEU A 136 8.55 -4.03 0.82
CA LEU A 136 8.79 -3.89 -0.62
C LEU A 136 10.29 -3.89 -0.87
N MET A 137 10.77 -4.91 -1.60
CA MET A 137 12.20 -5.08 -1.86
C MET A 137 12.78 -4.04 -2.82
N ASP A 138 11.93 -3.52 -3.70
CA ASP A 138 12.21 -2.39 -4.57
C ASP A 138 11.95 -1.08 -3.82
N GLN A 139 12.75 -0.05 -4.11
CA GLN A 139 12.56 1.30 -3.56
C GLN A 139 11.44 2.07 -4.27
N SER A 140 10.87 1.53 -5.36
CA SER A 140 9.75 2.16 -6.07
C SER A 140 8.40 1.97 -5.38
N LEU A 141 7.57 3.02 -5.41
CA LEU A 141 6.18 2.95 -4.95
C LEU A 141 5.29 2.12 -5.89
N SER A 142 5.75 1.84 -7.12
CA SER A 142 4.99 1.10 -8.15
C SER A 142 4.52 -0.28 -7.68
N LYS A 143 5.24 -0.90 -6.74
CA LYS A 143 4.87 -2.21 -6.19
C LYS A 143 3.65 -2.16 -5.26
N LEU A 144 3.27 -1.00 -4.74
CA LEU A 144 2.05 -0.85 -3.92
C LEU A 144 0.80 -1.21 -4.74
N ALA A 145 0.68 -0.70 -5.96
CA ALA A 145 -0.47 -1.02 -6.83
C ALA A 145 -0.57 -2.53 -7.13
N GLN A 146 0.58 -3.18 -7.35
CA GLN A 146 0.66 -4.63 -7.55
C GLN A 146 0.25 -5.40 -6.29
N LEU A 147 0.71 -4.96 -5.12
CA LEU A 147 0.35 -5.55 -3.83
C LEU A 147 -1.17 -5.50 -3.58
N PHE A 148 -1.80 -4.34 -3.77
CA PHE A 148 -3.26 -4.23 -3.59
C PHE A 148 -4.04 -5.01 -4.64
N THR A 149 -3.55 -5.11 -5.87
CA THR A 149 -4.14 -5.97 -6.90
C THR A 149 -4.08 -7.44 -6.49
N LEU A 150 -2.94 -7.90 -5.97
CA LEU A 150 -2.76 -9.26 -5.48
C LEU A 150 -3.70 -9.54 -4.29
N ALA A 151 -3.80 -8.60 -3.34
CA ALA A 151 -4.68 -8.72 -2.19
C ALA A 151 -6.17 -8.84 -2.60
N GLN A 152 -6.62 -8.03 -3.58
CA GLN A 152 -7.99 -8.12 -4.11
C GLN A 152 -8.26 -9.45 -4.84
N LYS A 153 -7.31 -9.92 -5.66
CA LYS A 153 -7.42 -11.24 -6.32
C LYS A 153 -7.52 -12.36 -5.27
N PHE A 154 -6.70 -12.28 -4.23
CA PHE A 154 -6.72 -13.24 -3.13
C PHE A 154 -8.04 -13.24 -2.36
N ASP A 155 -8.55 -12.07 -1.98
CA ASP A 155 -9.85 -11.93 -1.29
C ASP A 155 -11.01 -12.49 -2.14
N LYS A 156 -11.02 -12.20 -3.45
CA LYS A 156 -12.00 -12.78 -4.38
C LYS A 156 -11.91 -14.31 -4.39
N ASN A 157 -10.70 -14.85 -4.49
CA ASN A 157 -10.49 -16.30 -4.51
C ASN A 157 -10.94 -16.97 -3.20
N LEU A 158 -10.66 -16.33 -2.06
CA LEU A 158 -11.15 -16.81 -0.76
C LEU A 158 -12.67 -16.83 -0.69
N LYS A 159 -13.35 -15.74 -1.10
CA LYS A 159 -14.82 -15.67 -1.09
C LYS A 159 -15.44 -16.75 -1.96
N VAL A 160 -14.90 -16.96 -3.17
CA VAL A 160 -15.36 -18.01 -4.08
C VAL A 160 -15.10 -19.40 -3.50
N GLY A 161 -13.93 -19.63 -2.91
CA GLY A 161 -13.58 -20.89 -2.24
C GLY A 161 -14.50 -21.21 -1.07
N PHE A 162 -14.74 -20.23 -0.18
CA PHE A 162 -15.67 -20.41 0.95
C PHE A 162 -17.10 -20.69 0.49
N ALA A 163 -17.60 -19.95 -0.50
CA ALA A 163 -18.93 -20.20 -1.06
C ALA A 163 -19.02 -21.62 -1.66
N SER A 164 -17.99 -22.04 -2.42
CA SER A 164 -17.90 -23.37 -3.02
C SER A 164 -17.79 -24.50 -1.99
N ALA A 165 -17.29 -24.23 -0.78
CA ALA A 165 -17.28 -25.19 0.32
C ALA A 165 -18.63 -25.28 1.05
N ILE A 166 -19.32 -24.16 1.27
CA ILE A 166 -20.54 -24.10 2.09
C ILE A 166 -21.78 -24.48 1.29
N ILE A 167 -21.94 -23.95 0.08
CA ILE A 167 -23.16 -24.13 -0.74
C ILE A 167 -23.51 -25.62 -0.95
N PRO A 168 -22.57 -26.50 -1.33
CA PRO A 168 -22.88 -27.91 -1.55
C PRO A 168 -23.30 -28.64 -0.27
N GLY A 169 -22.75 -28.24 0.89
CA GLY A 169 -23.18 -28.76 2.18
C GLY A 169 -24.63 -28.41 2.51
N VAL A 170 -25.02 -27.16 2.29
CA VAL A 170 -26.42 -26.70 2.47
C VAL A 170 -27.36 -27.42 1.52
N ILE A 171 -26.96 -27.57 0.25
CA ILE A 171 -27.73 -28.32 -0.76
C ILE A 171 -27.92 -29.78 -0.35
N ASN A 172 -26.87 -30.44 0.14
CA ASN A 172 -26.94 -31.82 0.61
C ASN A 172 -27.90 -31.98 1.80
N ILE A 173 -27.81 -31.11 2.81
CA ILE A 173 -28.70 -31.16 3.96
C ILE A 173 -30.15 -30.95 3.50
N GLY A 174 -30.42 -29.92 2.70
CA GLY A 174 -31.77 -29.65 2.18
C GLY A 174 -32.32 -30.79 1.32
N GLY A 175 -31.48 -31.38 0.48
CA GLY A 175 -31.80 -32.51 -0.37
C GLY A 175 -32.19 -33.77 0.39
N ILE A 176 -31.46 -34.08 1.47
CA ILE A 176 -31.77 -35.21 2.35
C ILE A 176 -33.14 -35.00 3.02
N PHE A 177 -33.40 -33.82 3.59
CA PHE A 177 -34.63 -33.55 4.34
C PHE A 177 -35.88 -33.32 3.48
N LEU A 178 -35.77 -32.64 2.33
CA LEU A 178 -36.92 -32.29 1.49
C LEU A 178 -37.20 -33.32 0.39
N PHE A 179 -36.14 -33.85 -0.22
CA PHE A 179 -36.23 -34.70 -1.41
C PHE A 179 -35.86 -36.17 -1.13
N HIS A 180 -35.57 -36.52 0.12
CA HIS A 180 -35.19 -37.86 0.55
C HIS A 180 -34.00 -38.43 -0.24
N TRP A 181 -33.01 -37.57 -0.53
CA TRP A 181 -31.80 -37.98 -1.24
C TRP A 181 -31.06 -39.10 -0.50
N GLY A 182 -30.68 -40.11 -1.28
CA GLY A 182 -29.86 -41.22 -0.78
C GLY A 182 -28.41 -40.81 -0.60
N ILE A 183 -27.64 -41.68 0.06
CA ILE A 183 -26.20 -41.46 0.33
C ILE A 183 -25.42 -41.23 -0.98
N TYR A 184 -25.79 -41.91 -2.07
CA TYR A 184 -25.12 -41.81 -3.36
C TYR A 184 -25.18 -40.41 -3.99
N THR A 185 -26.35 -39.76 -3.99
CA THR A 185 -26.49 -38.39 -4.54
C THR A 185 -25.69 -37.39 -3.73
N SER A 186 -25.70 -37.52 -2.40
CA SER A 186 -24.93 -36.65 -1.51
C SER A 186 -23.42 -36.82 -1.69
N MET A 187 -22.98 -38.07 -1.87
CA MET A 187 -21.57 -38.39 -2.14
C MET A 187 -21.11 -37.85 -3.50
N LEU A 188 -21.96 -37.90 -4.53
CA LEU A 188 -21.65 -37.31 -5.84
C LEU A 188 -21.50 -35.78 -5.76
N ILE A 189 -22.44 -35.09 -5.11
CA ILE A 189 -22.39 -33.63 -4.92
C ILE A 189 -21.13 -33.23 -4.14
N TYR A 190 -20.79 -33.99 -3.10
CA TYR A 190 -19.59 -33.75 -2.31
C TYR A 190 -18.30 -33.92 -3.13
N ASN A 191 -18.17 -35.00 -3.90
CA ASN A 191 -16.99 -35.23 -4.76
C ASN A 191 -16.86 -34.16 -5.85
N LEU A 192 -17.96 -33.73 -6.45
CA LEU A 192 -17.96 -32.66 -7.45
C LEU A 192 -17.53 -31.32 -6.84
N SER A 193 -18.03 -30.99 -5.64
CA SER A 193 -17.60 -29.81 -4.87
C SER A 193 -16.11 -29.86 -4.55
N LEU A 194 -15.58 -31.02 -4.17
CA LEU A 194 -14.16 -31.21 -3.88
C LEU A 194 -13.30 -30.90 -5.11
N LEU A 195 -13.68 -31.44 -6.28
CA LEU A 195 -12.99 -31.15 -7.54
C LEU A 195 -13.03 -29.67 -7.90
N ASN A 196 -14.19 -29.02 -7.71
CA ASN A 196 -14.34 -27.59 -7.94
C ASN A 196 -13.43 -26.74 -7.01
N ASN A 197 -13.39 -27.09 -5.72
CA ASN A 197 -12.52 -26.41 -4.75
C ASN A 197 -11.04 -26.55 -5.10
N LEU A 198 -10.62 -27.73 -5.58
CA LEU A 198 -9.25 -27.93 -6.05
C LEU A 198 -8.94 -27.04 -7.26
N GLY A 199 -9.87 -26.92 -8.20
CA GLY A 199 -9.75 -26.00 -9.33
C GLY A 199 -9.58 -24.55 -8.89
N ILE A 200 -10.41 -24.09 -7.94
CA ILE A 200 -10.34 -22.71 -7.39
C ILE A 200 -8.98 -22.46 -6.71
N ALA A 201 -8.48 -23.43 -5.95
CA ALA A 201 -7.18 -23.32 -5.28
C ALA A 201 -6.00 -23.26 -6.27
N MET A 202 -6.11 -23.90 -7.43
CA MET A 202 -5.06 -23.95 -8.45
C MET A 202 -5.11 -22.79 -9.45
N LEU A 203 -6.22 -22.05 -9.53
CA LEU A 203 -6.38 -20.90 -10.45
C LEU A 203 -5.22 -19.88 -10.40
N PRO A 204 -4.69 -19.48 -9.23
CA PRO A 204 -3.58 -18.53 -9.17
C PRO A 204 -2.31 -19.04 -9.85
N LEU A 205 -1.99 -20.33 -9.70
CA LEU A 205 -0.82 -20.95 -10.32
C LEU A 205 -0.94 -20.97 -11.84
N LEU A 206 -2.09 -21.41 -12.34
CA LEU A 206 -2.38 -21.45 -13.78
C LEU A 206 -2.40 -20.05 -14.42
N SER A 207 -2.85 -19.04 -13.66
CA SER A 207 -2.88 -17.66 -14.15
C SER A 207 -1.48 -17.03 -14.16
N ALA A 208 -0.65 -17.36 -13.17
CA ALA A 208 0.73 -16.87 -13.10
C ALA A 208 1.61 -17.42 -14.23
N GLU A 209 1.45 -18.70 -14.58
CA GLU A 209 2.15 -19.34 -15.71
C GLU A 209 1.80 -18.66 -17.06
N LYS A 210 0.53 -18.28 -17.21
CA LYS A 210 0.03 -17.60 -18.41
C LYS A 210 0.56 -16.17 -18.56
N ASP A 211 0.70 -15.45 -17.45
CA ASP A 211 1.29 -14.11 -17.42
C ASP A 211 2.80 -14.15 -17.71
N SER A 212 3.52 -15.18 -17.23
CA SER A 212 4.95 -15.36 -17.55
C SER A 212 5.21 -15.71 -19.02
N ASP A 213 4.34 -16.52 -19.63
CA ASP A 213 4.44 -16.85 -21.07
C ASP A 213 4.13 -15.65 -21.97
N GLN A 214 3.27 -14.71 -21.54
CA GLN A 214 3.01 -13.49 -22.30
C GLN A 214 4.16 -12.48 -22.19
N GLN A 215 4.85 -12.40 -21.05
CA GLN A 215 5.98 -11.49 -20.88
C GLN A 215 7.24 -11.95 -21.61
N SER A 216 7.49 -13.26 -21.74
CA SER A 216 8.63 -13.79 -22.52
C SER A 216 8.46 -13.53 -24.02
N VAL A 217 7.24 -13.64 -24.55
CA VAL A 217 6.94 -13.34 -25.97
C VAL A 217 7.09 -11.86 -26.31
N ILE A 218 6.89 -10.96 -25.35
CA ILE A 218 7.03 -9.50 -25.54
C ILE A 218 8.48 -9.03 -25.39
N SER A 219 9.32 -9.70 -24.59
CA SER A 219 10.74 -9.31 -24.45
C SER A 219 11.64 -9.79 -25.59
N ASP A 220 11.18 -10.73 -26.41
CA ASP A 220 11.87 -11.25 -27.58
C ASP A 220 11.57 -10.46 -28.89
N GLN A 221 10.85 -9.33 -28.80
CA GLN A 221 10.62 -8.36 -29.89
C GLN A 221 11.27 -7.01 -29.61
#